data_AF-A0A3D4JNC1-F1
#
_entry.id   AF-A0A3D4JNC1-F1
#
_cell.length_a   1.000
_cell.length_b   1.000
_cell.length_c   1.000
_cell.angle_alpha   90.00
_cell.angle_beta   90.00
_cell.angle_gamma   90.00
#
_symmetry.space_group_name_H-M   'P 1'
#
loop_
_entity.id
_entity.type
_entity.pdbx_description
1 polymer ?
#
loop_
_entity_poly.entity_id
_entity_poly.type
_entity_poly.pdbx_seq_one_letter_code
_entity_poly.pdbx_strand_id
1 'polypeptide(L)'
;SENSFWRADMSEDHDNYPMFWGYSSMRTFHSIVPASIMDFYSEIGITRDVASRAPTDSYTLRGLFSVRYFFNWNDGSDGSTESPVKGFTYLKSQNGFDVYENQYFIPMGFTYDYYISESDAKAISFDADREKLLIKAVVLDDKYDASSVSLTKISDVNVSEDDYYAECEKRAESSCYSFEYDSKGFTAKTNLENETLVFFSVPYDKGWTATVNGVEAEIVKANYGFMAVKGEIGENIIKFTYVPDGLEIGAVISAVGIVLFIVYMAVSANMDKKAAAKARKKKKAAKAKKKQIAESTENSVEQPDNTAENNIEQPDNNNEKKSDGNTTEQPDNTDENSIEQSDSNTDNNNDEQPESAEQKEIERFMKGYTSVVNIKKSAEDFKNNKLFEDIENDEKDDKEEQ
;
A
#
# COMPACT_ATOMS: atom_id res chain seq x y z
N SER A 1 17.23 -23.46 12.74
CA SER A 1 17.21 -23.73 11.29
C SER A 1 17.79 -22.53 10.58
N GLU A 2 18.50 -22.70 9.47
CA GLU A 2 18.94 -21.55 8.67
C GLU A 2 17.72 -20.98 7.91
N ASN A 3 17.50 -19.65 7.99
CA ASN A 3 16.39 -18.91 7.37
C ASN A 3 14.96 -19.29 7.84
N SER A 4 14.64 -19.09 9.12
CA SER A 4 13.26 -18.84 9.52
C SER A 4 12.87 -17.38 9.21
N PHE A 5 11.80 -17.17 8.43
CA PHE A 5 11.23 -15.83 8.23
C PHE A 5 10.94 -15.12 9.57
N TRP A 6 11.24 -13.83 9.66
CA TRP A 6 10.93 -12.98 10.81
C TRP A 6 10.56 -11.55 10.38
N ARG A 7 9.89 -10.83 11.29
CA ARG A 7 9.59 -9.39 11.16
C ARG A 7 10.35 -8.56 12.19
N ALA A 8 10.70 -7.33 11.83
CA ALA A 8 11.10 -6.29 12.77
C ALA A 8 9.87 -5.62 13.41
N ASP A 9 10.02 -5.19 14.66
CA ASP A 9 9.28 -4.07 15.25
C ASP A 9 10.29 -2.99 15.68
N MET A 10 9.83 -1.77 15.96
CA MET A 10 10.73 -0.65 16.27
C MET A 10 10.02 0.52 16.93
N SER A 11 10.81 1.47 17.43
CA SER A 11 10.34 2.76 17.94
C SER A 11 9.48 3.51 16.93
N GLU A 12 8.57 4.35 17.42
CA GLU A 12 7.75 5.24 16.60
C GLU A 12 8.61 6.22 15.77
N ASP A 13 8.00 6.81 14.74
CA ASP A 13 8.62 7.66 13.70
C ASP A 13 9.68 6.97 12.81
N HIS A 14 10.00 5.70 13.06
CA HIS A 14 10.98 4.92 12.28
C HIS A 14 10.34 3.82 11.43
N ASP A 15 8.99 3.74 11.36
CA ASP A 15 8.17 2.65 10.79
C ASP A 15 8.70 1.97 9.50
N ASN A 16 9.29 2.76 8.59
CA ASN A 16 9.69 2.33 7.25
C ASN A 16 11.19 1.98 7.11
N TYR A 17 12.01 2.07 8.17
CA TYR A 17 13.43 1.67 8.12
C TYR A 17 13.64 0.21 7.64
N PRO A 18 12.86 -0.80 8.06
CA PRO A 18 13.04 -2.19 7.64
C PRO A 18 12.88 -2.37 6.13
N MET A 19 12.03 -1.55 5.49
CA MET A 19 11.86 -1.56 4.04
C MET A 19 13.12 -1.10 3.29
N PHE A 20 13.87 -0.14 3.84
CA PHE A 20 15.18 0.26 3.28
C PHE A 20 16.26 -0.81 3.53
N TRP A 21 16.15 -1.51 4.65
CA TRP A 21 17.00 -2.61 5.08
C TRP A 21 16.73 -3.94 4.34
N GLY A 22 15.56 -4.08 3.70
CA GLY A 22 15.13 -5.30 3.01
C GLY A 22 14.41 -6.32 3.90
N TYR A 23 14.09 -5.97 5.14
CA TYR A 23 13.38 -6.84 6.09
C TYR A 23 11.88 -6.53 6.17
N SER A 24 11.11 -7.57 6.47
CA SER A 24 9.69 -7.44 6.79
C SER A 24 9.52 -6.73 8.14
N SER A 25 8.44 -5.97 8.29
CA SER A 25 8.09 -5.26 9.53
C SER A 25 6.66 -5.58 9.94
N MET A 26 6.34 -5.47 11.24
CA MET A 26 4.94 -5.35 11.70
C MET A 26 4.42 -3.92 11.57
N ARG A 27 5.31 -2.93 11.54
CA ARG A 27 4.98 -1.50 11.32
C ARG A 27 5.07 -1.13 9.86
N THR A 28 4.25 -0.17 9.45
CA THR A 28 4.40 0.46 8.13
C THR A 28 3.65 1.78 8.03
N PHE A 29 4.24 2.74 7.34
CA PHE A 29 3.62 4.02 7.00
C PHE A 29 3.51 4.12 5.46
N HIS A 30 2.35 3.74 4.92
CA HIS A 30 2.02 3.90 3.49
C HIS A 30 0.51 3.76 3.24
N SER A 31 0.04 4.36 2.15
CA SER A 31 -1.39 4.43 1.79
C SER A 31 -1.94 3.21 1.04
N ILE A 32 -1.16 2.12 0.89
CA ILE A 32 -1.53 0.96 0.05
C ILE A 32 -1.53 -0.31 0.91
N VAL A 33 -2.49 -0.41 1.83
CA VAL A 33 -2.69 -1.59 2.68
C VAL A 33 -3.95 -2.37 2.27
N PRO A 34 -3.99 -3.70 2.43
CA PRO A 34 -5.21 -4.48 2.34
C PRO A 34 -6.28 -3.98 3.32
N ALA A 35 -7.55 -3.96 2.89
CA ALA A 35 -8.66 -3.49 3.73
C ALA A 35 -8.81 -4.30 5.02
N SER A 36 -8.47 -5.59 4.98
CA SER A 36 -8.44 -6.51 6.13
C SER A 36 -7.51 -6.08 7.26
N ILE A 37 -6.49 -5.25 7.01
CA ILE A 37 -5.69 -4.65 8.08
C ILE A 37 -6.54 -3.63 8.87
N MET A 38 -7.40 -2.86 8.19
CA MET A 38 -8.28 -1.89 8.87
C MET A 38 -9.32 -2.62 9.74
N ASP A 39 -9.92 -3.69 9.19
CA ASP A 39 -10.85 -4.56 9.92
C ASP A 39 -10.16 -5.13 11.17
N PHE A 40 -8.98 -5.73 11.02
CA PHE A 40 -8.22 -6.29 12.13
C PHE A 40 -7.97 -5.30 13.27
N TYR A 41 -7.38 -4.14 12.97
CA TYR A 41 -7.05 -3.12 13.97
C TYR A 41 -8.31 -2.61 14.69
N SER A 42 -9.41 -2.42 13.95
CA SER A 42 -10.70 -2.00 14.52
C SER A 42 -11.28 -3.03 15.51
N GLU A 43 -11.14 -4.33 15.25
CA GLU A 43 -11.75 -5.37 16.09
C GLU A 43 -10.96 -5.65 17.38
N ILE A 44 -9.65 -5.42 17.38
CA ILE A 44 -8.79 -5.49 18.57
C ILE A 44 -8.67 -4.16 19.34
N GLY A 45 -9.43 -3.13 18.96
CA GLY A 45 -9.48 -1.86 19.69
C GLY A 45 -8.26 -0.94 19.50
N ILE A 46 -7.36 -1.23 18.56
CA ILE A 46 -6.19 -0.39 18.27
C ILE A 46 -6.49 0.54 17.11
N THR A 47 -6.40 1.85 17.32
CA THR A 47 -6.58 2.84 16.26
C THR A 47 -5.50 2.69 15.18
N ARG A 48 -5.92 2.55 13.92
CA ARG A 48 -5.05 2.62 12.75
C ARG A 48 -5.45 3.80 11.87
N ASP A 49 -4.54 4.73 11.66
CA ASP A 49 -4.74 5.92 10.84
C ASP A 49 -4.06 5.76 9.46
N VAL A 50 -3.04 6.57 9.17
CA VAL A 50 -2.12 6.42 8.05
C VAL A 50 -1.05 5.34 8.30
N ALA A 51 -0.84 4.91 9.55
CA ALA A 51 0.23 3.99 9.95
C ALA A 51 -0.27 2.74 10.67
N SER A 52 0.40 1.61 10.46
CA SER A 52 0.26 0.41 11.30
C SER A 52 1.19 0.54 12.51
N ARG A 53 0.69 0.98 13.67
CA ARG A 53 1.47 1.24 14.89
C ARG A 53 0.79 0.67 16.12
N ALA A 54 0.99 -0.62 16.40
CA ALA A 54 0.58 -1.18 17.68
C ALA A 54 1.49 -0.64 18.82
N PRO A 55 0.94 -0.10 19.92
CA PRO A 55 1.71 0.38 21.06
C PRO A 55 2.52 -0.77 21.69
N THR A 56 3.58 -0.48 22.44
CA THR A 56 4.41 -1.53 23.05
C THR A 56 3.65 -2.34 24.12
N ASP A 57 2.67 -1.74 24.78
CA ASP A 57 1.72 -2.41 25.69
C ASP A 57 0.88 -3.51 25.01
N SER A 58 0.70 -3.42 23.68
CA SER A 58 0.14 -4.49 22.84
C SER A 58 1.19 -5.56 22.53
N TYR A 59 1.90 -6.04 23.56
CA TYR A 59 3.09 -6.88 23.41
C TYR A 59 2.77 -8.21 22.72
N THR A 60 1.54 -8.72 22.85
CA THR A 60 1.17 -10.05 22.34
C THR A 60 1.13 -10.13 20.81
N LEU A 61 0.93 -8.99 20.14
CA LEU A 61 1.03 -8.90 18.68
C LEU A 61 2.43 -9.19 18.14
N ARG A 62 3.50 -9.04 18.96
CA ARG A 62 4.87 -9.36 18.51
C ARG A 62 5.03 -10.86 18.28
N GLY A 63 4.49 -11.70 19.17
CA GLY A 63 4.38 -13.15 18.96
C GLY A 63 3.53 -13.46 17.72
N LEU A 64 2.29 -12.96 17.68
CA LEU A 64 1.32 -13.23 16.60
C LEU A 64 1.86 -12.90 15.18
N PHE A 65 2.70 -11.87 15.07
CA PHE A 65 3.25 -11.39 13.79
C PHE A 65 4.65 -11.92 13.46
N SER A 66 5.16 -12.91 14.20
CA SER A 66 6.51 -13.45 14.02
C SER A 66 7.59 -12.38 14.09
N VAL A 67 7.48 -11.48 15.08
CA VAL A 67 8.50 -10.47 15.36
C VAL A 67 9.63 -11.10 16.15
N ARG A 68 10.85 -11.07 15.61
CA ARG A 68 12.05 -11.56 16.30
C ARG A 68 12.83 -10.44 16.97
N TYR A 69 12.94 -9.27 16.33
CA TYR A 69 13.78 -8.17 16.81
C TYR A 69 13.00 -6.86 16.96
N PHE A 70 13.23 -6.16 18.07
CA PHE A 70 12.76 -4.80 18.31
C PHE A 70 13.92 -3.81 18.24
N PHE A 71 13.82 -2.79 17.39
CA PHE A 71 14.83 -1.72 17.24
C PHE A 71 14.34 -0.44 17.91
N ASN A 72 14.81 -0.16 19.12
CA ASN A 72 14.51 1.08 19.83
C ASN A 72 15.48 2.17 19.39
N TRP A 73 15.01 3.27 18.77
CA TRP A 73 15.88 4.41 18.52
C TRP A 73 16.38 5.00 19.84
N ASN A 74 17.70 5.15 19.98
CA ASN A 74 18.35 5.77 21.13
C ASN A 74 19.38 6.79 20.61
N ASP A 75 19.22 8.05 21.02
CA ASP A 75 20.14 9.15 20.67
C ASP A 75 21.39 9.22 21.57
N GLY A 76 21.53 8.25 22.49
CA GLY A 76 22.58 8.17 23.49
C GLY A 76 22.27 8.93 24.78
N SER A 77 21.04 9.44 24.96
CA SER A 77 20.60 10.09 26.20
C SER A 77 20.20 9.11 27.31
N ASP A 78 19.72 7.92 26.94
CA ASP A 78 19.40 6.84 27.88
C ASP A 78 20.49 5.75 27.84
N GLY A 79 20.98 5.37 29.02
CA GLY A 79 21.93 4.27 29.22
C GLY A 79 21.27 2.97 29.67
N SER A 80 19.93 2.92 29.72
CA SER A 80 19.17 1.74 30.09
C SER A 80 19.25 0.66 29.01
N THR A 81 19.43 -0.59 29.44
CA THR A 81 19.24 -1.79 28.63
C THR A 81 17.94 -2.51 28.97
N GLU A 82 17.02 -1.86 29.69
CA GLU A 82 15.69 -2.39 29.99
C GLU A 82 14.82 -2.35 28.73
N SER A 83 14.16 -3.48 28.40
CA SER A 83 13.37 -3.53 27.17
C SER A 83 12.07 -2.73 27.31
N PRO A 84 11.74 -1.86 26.33
CA PRO A 84 10.45 -1.18 26.29
C PRO A 84 9.29 -2.11 25.85
N VAL A 85 9.56 -3.41 25.58
CA VAL A 85 8.56 -4.41 25.19
C VAL A 85 8.71 -5.66 26.06
N LYS A 86 7.61 -6.19 26.59
CA LYS A 86 7.59 -7.43 27.37
C LYS A 86 8.01 -8.64 26.53
N GLY A 87 8.78 -9.56 27.14
CA GLY A 87 9.29 -10.76 26.48
C GLY A 87 10.54 -10.53 25.61
N PHE A 88 11.11 -9.32 25.58
CA PHE A 88 12.30 -8.99 24.82
C PHE A 88 13.51 -8.73 25.75
N THR A 89 14.70 -9.18 25.33
CA THR A 89 15.97 -8.95 26.05
C THR A 89 16.95 -8.15 25.20
N TYR A 90 17.73 -7.27 25.83
CA TYR A 90 18.74 -6.48 25.12
C TYR A 90 19.81 -7.40 24.50
N LEU A 91 20.10 -7.17 23.21
CA LEU A 91 21.12 -7.88 22.44
C LEU A 91 22.35 -7.00 22.24
N LYS A 92 22.20 -5.83 21.60
CA LYS A 92 23.29 -4.86 21.33
C LYS A 92 22.79 -3.50 20.87
N SER A 93 23.57 -2.44 21.08
CA SER A 93 23.39 -1.13 20.45
C SER A 93 24.14 -1.05 19.12
N GLN A 94 23.47 -0.64 18.04
CA GLN A 94 24.06 -0.47 16.71
C GLN A 94 23.29 0.55 15.86
N ASN A 95 24.01 1.37 15.09
CA ASN A 95 23.43 2.34 14.13
C ASN A 95 22.39 3.34 14.70
N GLY A 96 22.49 3.68 16.00
CA GLY A 96 21.52 4.55 16.69
C GLY A 96 20.29 3.82 17.24
N PHE A 97 20.31 2.48 17.25
CA PHE A 97 19.26 1.65 17.84
C PHE A 97 19.81 0.73 18.91
N ASP A 98 19.09 0.59 20.01
CA ASP A 98 19.21 -0.56 20.90
C ASP A 98 18.34 -1.69 20.33
N VAL A 99 18.96 -2.85 20.13
CA VAL A 99 18.33 -4.02 19.54
C VAL A 99 18.01 -5.01 20.63
N TYR A 100 16.77 -5.49 20.63
CA TYR A 100 16.27 -6.47 21.57
C TYR A 100 15.75 -7.69 20.81
N GLU A 101 15.97 -8.89 21.35
CA GLU A 101 15.44 -10.15 20.79
C GLU A 101 14.24 -10.66 21.59
N ASN A 102 13.19 -11.07 20.87
CA ASN A 102 12.01 -11.72 21.41
C ASN A 102 12.34 -13.13 21.90
N GLN A 103 12.30 -13.35 23.21
CA GLN A 103 12.54 -14.66 23.81
C GLN A 103 11.37 -15.64 23.58
N TYR A 104 10.24 -15.14 23.09
CA TYR A 104 9.03 -15.89 22.77
C TYR A 104 8.67 -15.72 21.28
N PHE A 105 9.68 -15.81 20.41
CA PHE A 105 9.53 -15.73 18.96
C PHE A 105 8.75 -16.93 18.41
N ILE A 106 7.68 -16.64 17.66
CA ILE A 106 6.88 -17.64 16.94
C ILE A 106 7.24 -17.58 15.45
N PRO A 107 7.86 -18.61 14.85
CA PRO A 107 8.08 -18.67 13.41
C PRO A 107 6.76 -18.68 12.62
N MET A 108 6.80 -18.21 11.37
CA MET A 108 5.61 -18.04 10.55
C MET A 108 4.90 -19.36 10.24
N GLY A 109 3.56 -19.37 10.27
CA GLY A 109 2.74 -20.51 9.87
C GLY A 109 2.52 -21.51 10.99
N PHE A 110 1.68 -21.20 11.97
CA PHE A 110 1.49 -22.03 13.18
C PHE A 110 0.04 -22.48 13.35
N THR A 111 -0.20 -23.45 14.22
CA THR A 111 -1.54 -23.98 14.51
C THR A 111 -2.07 -23.52 15.87
N TYR A 112 -3.35 -23.79 16.12
CA TYR A 112 -4.01 -23.59 17.39
C TYR A 112 -4.66 -24.89 17.86
N ASP A 113 -4.86 -25.02 19.18
CA ASP A 113 -5.67 -26.08 19.80
C ASP A 113 -7.15 -25.63 19.98
N TYR A 114 -7.34 -24.31 20.00
CA TYR A 114 -8.59 -23.67 20.39
C TYR A 114 -9.12 -22.72 19.32
N TYR A 115 -10.44 -22.61 19.23
CA TYR A 115 -11.10 -21.58 18.44
C TYR A 115 -12.20 -20.88 19.22
N ILE A 116 -12.52 -19.68 18.77
CA ILE A 116 -13.68 -18.91 19.21
C ILE A 116 -14.39 -18.38 17.96
N SER A 117 -15.72 -18.25 18.01
CA SER A 117 -16.44 -17.66 16.88
C SER A 117 -16.41 -16.14 16.96
N GLU A 118 -16.44 -15.48 15.81
CA GLU A 118 -16.31 -14.02 15.70
C GLU A 118 -17.33 -13.26 16.56
N SER A 119 -18.57 -13.74 16.65
CA SER A 119 -19.60 -13.16 17.53
C SER A 119 -19.26 -13.26 19.03
N ASP A 120 -18.74 -14.41 19.48
CA ASP A 120 -18.35 -14.63 20.88
C ASP A 120 -17.11 -13.79 21.24
N ALA A 121 -16.16 -13.68 20.32
CA ALA A 121 -14.95 -12.87 20.51
C ALA A 121 -15.25 -11.36 20.58
N LYS A 122 -16.22 -10.87 19.80
CA LYS A 122 -16.68 -9.47 19.84
C LYS A 122 -17.50 -9.12 21.09
N ALA A 123 -18.03 -10.11 21.81
CA ALA A 123 -18.75 -9.91 23.07
C ALA A 123 -17.82 -9.60 24.28
N ILE A 124 -16.51 -9.82 24.12
CA ILE A 124 -15.46 -9.50 25.10
C ILE A 124 -15.23 -7.97 25.13
N SER A 125 -14.72 -7.41 26.23
CA SER A 125 -14.35 -5.98 26.27
C SER A 125 -13.40 -5.62 25.12
N PHE A 126 -13.47 -4.38 24.61
CA PHE A 126 -12.62 -3.88 23.51
C PHE A 126 -11.15 -3.70 23.90
N ASP A 127 -10.81 -3.88 25.17
CA ASP A 127 -9.48 -3.63 25.73
C ASP A 127 -8.50 -4.79 25.43
N ALA A 128 -7.35 -4.77 26.12
CA ALA A 128 -6.21 -5.67 25.92
C ALA A 128 -6.53 -7.18 25.92
N ASP A 129 -7.69 -7.63 26.39
CA ASP A 129 -8.05 -9.04 26.49
C ASP A 129 -8.39 -9.67 25.12
N ARG A 130 -8.92 -8.89 24.17
CA ARG A 130 -9.16 -9.39 22.79
C ARG A 130 -7.88 -9.62 22.01
N GLU A 131 -6.88 -8.77 22.20
CA GLU A 131 -5.59 -8.90 21.56
C GLU A 131 -4.88 -10.16 22.06
N LYS A 132 -4.76 -10.31 23.39
CA LYS A 132 -4.11 -11.47 24.02
C LYS A 132 -4.79 -12.78 23.63
N LEU A 133 -6.12 -12.80 23.51
CA LEU A 133 -6.89 -13.97 23.06
C LEU A 133 -6.37 -14.54 21.73
N LEU A 134 -5.86 -13.70 20.82
CA LEU A 134 -5.39 -14.14 19.50
C LEU A 134 -4.14 -15.03 19.56
N ILE A 135 -3.41 -15.06 20.68
CA ILE A 135 -2.34 -16.06 20.90
C ILE A 135 -2.92 -17.42 21.33
N LYS A 136 -4.01 -17.41 22.10
CA LYS A 136 -4.63 -18.58 22.74
C LYS A 136 -5.63 -19.30 21.83
N ALA A 137 -6.34 -18.60 20.96
CA ALA A 137 -7.33 -19.18 20.07
C ALA A 137 -7.43 -18.45 18.73
N VAL A 138 -7.74 -19.19 17.67
CA VAL A 138 -8.09 -18.60 16.37
C VAL A 138 -9.54 -18.12 16.37
N VAL A 139 -9.77 -16.87 15.95
CA VAL A 139 -11.10 -16.32 15.73
C VAL A 139 -11.56 -16.67 14.32
N LEU A 140 -12.74 -17.28 14.19
CA LEU A 140 -13.31 -17.77 12.92
C LEU A 140 -14.71 -17.18 12.69
N ASP A 141 -15.08 -16.90 11.42
CA ASP A 141 -16.44 -16.48 11.03
C ASP A 141 -17.48 -17.48 11.58
N ASP A 142 -18.61 -16.99 12.11
CA ASP A 142 -19.67 -17.82 12.71
C ASP A 142 -20.25 -18.90 11.77
N LYS A 143 -20.00 -18.78 10.45
CA LYS A 143 -20.40 -19.76 9.43
C LYS A 143 -19.37 -20.88 9.19
N TYR A 144 -18.15 -20.76 9.72
CA TYR A 144 -17.10 -21.75 9.49
C TYR A 144 -17.37 -23.05 10.25
N ASP A 145 -17.43 -24.17 9.53
CA ASP A 145 -17.66 -25.48 10.12
C ASP A 145 -16.35 -26.09 10.65
N ALA A 146 -16.06 -25.76 11.92
CA ALA A 146 -14.91 -26.29 12.65
C ALA A 146 -14.98 -27.80 12.93
N SER A 147 -16.09 -28.51 12.63
CA SER A 147 -16.19 -29.97 12.88
C SER A 147 -15.21 -30.80 12.04
N SER A 148 -14.66 -30.23 10.98
CA SER A 148 -13.67 -30.85 10.09
C SER A 148 -12.21 -30.58 10.50
N VAL A 149 -11.97 -29.89 11.61
CA VAL A 149 -10.61 -29.56 12.11
C VAL A 149 -10.52 -29.83 13.61
N SER A 150 -9.30 -30.11 14.07
CA SER A 150 -9.00 -30.52 15.45
C SER A 150 -8.88 -29.30 16.37
N LEU A 151 -9.96 -28.52 16.48
CA LEU A 151 -10.03 -27.30 17.28
C LEU A 151 -11.14 -27.41 18.34
N THR A 152 -10.81 -27.10 19.59
CA THR A 152 -11.77 -27.09 20.70
C THR A 152 -12.38 -25.69 20.85
N LYS A 153 -13.71 -25.55 20.85
CA LYS A 153 -14.35 -24.25 21.10
C LYS A 153 -14.13 -23.81 22.54
N ILE A 154 -13.66 -22.58 22.75
CA ILE A 154 -13.51 -21.97 24.08
C ILE A 154 -14.45 -20.78 24.29
N SER A 155 -14.69 -20.48 25.57
CA SER A 155 -15.36 -19.26 26.04
C SER A 155 -14.58 -18.52 27.14
N ASP A 156 -13.50 -19.11 27.66
CA ASP A 156 -12.61 -18.46 28.62
C ASP A 156 -11.43 -17.80 27.89
N VAL A 157 -11.42 -16.48 27.96
CA VAL A 157 -10.57 -15.59 27.17
C VAL A 157 -9.57 -14.83 28.03
N ASN A 158 -9.51 -15.14 29.33
CA ASN A 158 -8.44 -14.62 30.16
C ASN A 158 -7.11 -15.25 29.71
N VAL A 159 -6.11 -14.38 29.57
CA VAL A 159 -4.73 -14.68 29.20
C VAL A 159 -3.86 -13.81 30.09
N SER A 160 -3.26 -14.42 31.10
CA SER A 160 -2.21 -13.77 31.89
C SER A 160 -0.92 -13.64 31.07
N GLU A 161 0.07 -12.95 31.63
CA GLU A 161 1.38 -12.83 30.98
C GLU A 161 2.11 -14.19 30.90
N ASP A 162 2.01 -15.01 31.96
CA ASP A 162 2.54 -16.38 31.97
C ASP A 162 1.81 -17.28 30.95
N ASP A 163 0.48 -17.12 30.81
CA ASP A 163 -0.28 -17.84 29.76
C ASP A 163 0.19 -17.41 28.37
N TYR A 164 0.42 -16.13 28.12
CA TYR A 164 0.92 -15.65 26.83
C TYR A 164 2.26 -16.32 26.47
N TYR A 165 3.21 -16.35 27.40
CA TYR A 165 4.51 -16.98 27.17
C TYR A 165 4.37 -18.49 26.86
N ALA A 166 3.55 -19.22 27.63
CA ALA A 166 3.30 -20.64 27.39
C ALA A 166 2.56 -20.93 26.06
N GLU A 167 1.63 -20.08 25.64
CA GLU A 167 0.98 -20.21 24.34
C GLU A 167 1.92 -19.85 23.17
N CYS A 168 2.89 -18.94 23.37
CA CYS A 168 3.94 -18.68 22.38
C CYS A 168 4.84 -19.90 22.14
N GLU A 169 5.28 -20.59 23.20
CA GLU A 169 6.09 -21.81 23.09
C GLU A 169 5.35 -22.88 22.26
N LYS A 170 4.08 -23.17 22.58
CA LYS A 170 3.23 -24.10 21.80
C LYS A 170 3.11 -23.73 20.32
N ARG A 171 3.03 -22.43 20.00
CA ARG A 171 2.89 -21.93 18.62
C ARG A 171 4.22 -22.03 17.88
N ALA A 172 5.34 -21.84 18.58
CA ALA A 172 6.66 -22.07 18.02
C ALA A 172 6.88 -23.56 17.71
N GLU A 173 6.46 -24.46 18.60
CA GLU A 173 6.49 -25.92 18.37
C GLU A 173 5.64 -26.36 17.17
N SER A 174 4.47 -25.75 16.95
CA SER A 174 3.58 -26.08 15.83
C SER A 174 3.82 -25.29 14.53
N SER A 175 4.87 -24.47 14.49
CA SER A 175 5.19 -23.58 13.36
C SER A 175 5.74 -24.33 12.13
N CYS A 176 5.63 -23.72 10.95
CA CYS A 176 6.19 -24.24 9.72
C CYS A 176 7.73 -24.30 9.82
N TYR A 177 8.30 -25.49 9.63
CA TYR A 177 9.74 -25.69 9.63
C TYR A 177 10.45 -25.02 8.43
N SER A 178 9.68 -24.55 7.43
CA SER A 178 10.15 -23.82 6.26
C SER A 178 9.08 -22.82 5.80
N PHE A 179 9.47 -21.57 5.57
CA PHE A 179 8.63 -20.52 5.01
C PHE A 179 9.46 -19.67 4.02
N GLU A 180 9.08 -19.67 2.75
CA GLU A 180 9.73 -18.94 1.66
C GLU A 180 8.71 -18.04 0.96
N TYR A 181 9.08 -16.80 0.60
CA TYR A 181 8.18 -15.84 -0.04
C TYR A 181 8.84 -15.09 -1.20
N ASP A 182 8.02 -14.63 -2.15
CA ASP A 182 8.43 -13.80 -3.27
C ASP A 182 7.39 -12.68 -3.55
N SER A 183 7.53 -11.98 -4.68
CA SER A 183 6.61 -10.90 -5.07
C SER A 183 5.23 -11.37 -5.56
N LYS A 184 4.97 -12.68 -5.57
CA LYS A 184 3.73 -13.32 -6.02
C LYS A 184 3.10 -14.21 -4.95
N GLY A 185 3.70 -14.39 -3.79
CA GLY A 185 3.11 -15.15 -2.69
C GLY A 185 4.15 -15.82 -1.80
N PHE A 186 3.76 -16.95 -1.21
CA PHE A 186 4.62 -17.71 -0.30
C PHE A 186 4.35 -19.21 -0.35
N THR A 187 5.36 -19.99 0.01
CA THR A 187 5.27 -21.44 0.21
C THR A 187 5.76 -21.76 1.61
N ALA A 188 4.96 -22.51 2.36
CA ALA A 188 5.25 -22.96 3.70
C ALA A 188 5.19 -24.48 3.77
N LYS A 189 5.98 -25.10 4.65
CA LYS A 189 5.97 -26.55 4.88
C LYS A 189 5.84 -26.84 6.36
N THR A 190 4.97 -27.78 6.70
CA THR A 190 4.73 -28.24 8.07
C THR A 190 4.35 -29.70 8.08
N ASN A 191 4.53 -30.35 9.24
CA ASN A 191 4.15 -31.72 9.48
C ASN A 191 3.13 -31.73 10.63
N LEU A 192 1.88 -32.13 10.36
CA LEU A 192 0.77 -31.97 11.29
C LEU A 192 0.36 -33.32 11.91
N GLU A 193 0.18 -33.36 13.24
CA GLU A 193 -0.29 -34.57 13.93
C GLU A 193 -1.78 -34.86 13.69
N ASN A 194 -2.55 -33.83 13.35
CA ASN A 194 -3.99 -33.91 13.12
C ASN A 194 -4.45 -32.91 12.05
N GLU A 195 -5.59 -33.17 11.41
CA GLU A 195 -6.22 -32.18 10.50
C GLU A 195 -6.58 -30.91 11.30
N THR A 196 -5.99 -29.76 10.95
CA THR A 196 -6.23 -28.48 11.64
C THR A 196 -5.96 -27.29 10.73
N LEU A 197 -6.23 -26.07 11.21
CA LEU A 197 -5.90 -24.83 10.52
C LEU A 197 -4.44 -24.43 10.78
N VAL A 198 -3.71 -24.13 9.71
CA VAL A 198 -2.42 -23.45 9.76
C VAL A 198 -2.66 -21.96 9.49
N PHE A 199 -2.35 -21.13 10.47
CA PHE A 199 -2.54 -19.69 10.47
C PHE A 199 -1.29 -18.95 9.97
N PHE A 200 -1.49 -17.93 9.14
CA PHE A 200 -0.46 -17.03 8.65
C PHE A 200 -0.85 -15.59 8.96
N SER A 201 0.05 -14.83 9.59
CA SER A 201 -0.09 -13.38 9.78
C SER A 201 0.23 -12.58 8.50
N VAL A 202 -0.45 -12.99 7.41
CA VAL A 202 -0.51 -12.33 6.11
C VAL A 202 -1.95 -11.87 5.88
N PRO A 203 -2.20 -10.56 5.69
CA PRO A 203 -3.57 -10.04 5.56
C PRO A 203 -4.30 -10.60 4.33
N TYR A 204 -5.58 -10.92 4.51
CA TYR A 204 -6.45 -11.39 3.46
C TYR A 204 -6.72 -10.30 2.41
N ASP A 205 -6.76 -10.70 1.15
CA ASP A 205 -7.21 -9.90 0.02
C ASP A 205 -7.86 -10.84 -1.01
N LYS A 206 -8.74 -10.32 -1.87
CA LYS A 206 -9.42 -11.10 -2.91
C LYS A 206 -8.46 -11.69 -3.95
N GLY A 207 -7.29 -11.07 -4.13
CA GLY A 207 -6.28 -11.55 -5.06
C GLY A 207 -5.54 -12.82 -4.63
N TRP A 208 -5.76 -13.31 -3.40
CA TRP A 208 -5.12 -14.53 -2.92
C TRP A 208 -5.85 -15.81 -3.34
N THR A 209 -5.06 -16.80 -3.72
CA THR A 209 -5.44 -18.21 -3.93
C THR A 209 -4.51 -19.10 -3.13
N ALA A 210 -4.98 -20.27 -2.70
CA ALA A 210 -4.15 -21.21 -1.94
C ALA A 210 -4.26 -22.64 -2.48
N THR A 211 -3.17 -23.40 -2.31
CA THR A 211 -3.15 -24.85 -2.50
C THR A 211 -2.49 -25.53 -1.31
N VAL A 212 -2.98 -26.73 -0.98
CA VAL A 212 -2.39 -27.65 0.00
C VAL A 212 -2.10 -28.95 -0.74
N ASN A 213 -0.84 -29.41 -0.68
CA ASN A 213 -0.37 -30.61 -1.38
C ASN A 213 -0.65 -30.58 -2.91
N GLY A 214 -0.75 -29.37 -3.49
CA GLY A 214 -1.03 -29.14 -4.91
C GLY A 214 -2.52 -29.14 -5.29
N VAL A 215 -3.43 -29.39 -4.34
CA VAL A 215 -4.89 -29.30 -4.51
C VAL A 215 -5.36 -27.91 -4.09
N GLU A 216 -6.34 -27.33 -4.79
CA GLU A 216 -6.95 -26.04 -4.44
C GLU A 216 -7.59 -26.09 -3.05
N ALA A 217 -7.29 -25.10 -2.21
CA ALA A 217 -7.72 -25.03 -0.83
C ALA A 217 -8.45 -23.71 -0.54
N GLU A 218 -9.54 -23.79 0.24
CA GLU A 218 -10.27 -22.60 0.68
C GLU A 218 -9.44 -21.80 1.69
N ILE A 219 -9.29 -20.50 1.42
CA ILE A 219 -8.66 -19.56 2.36
C ILE A 219 -9.68 -19.17 3.42
N VAL A 220 -9.47 -19.65 4.64
CA VAL A 220 -10.25 -19.27 5.81
C VAL A 220 -9.78 -17.90 6.28
N LYS A 221 -10.71 -16.96 6.44
CA LYS A 221 -10.43 -15.71 7.14
C LYS A 221 -10.35 -15.98 8.63
N ALA A 222 -9.19 -15.71 9.21
CA ALA A 222 -8.89 -15.92 10.62
C ALA A 222 -8.50 -14.60 11.28
N ASN A 223 -8.74 -14.47 12.59
CA ASN A 223 -8.30 -13.33 13.40
C ASN A 223 -8.64 -11.97 12.74
N TYR A 224 -9.91 -11.77 12.38
CA TYR A 224 -10.50 -10.54 11.82
C TYR A 224 -9.95 -10.02 10.47
N GLY A 225 -8.87 -10.58 9.93
CA GLY A 225 -8.26 -10.06 8.70
C GLY A 225 -7.10 -10.85 8.13
N PHE A 226 -6.71 -11.96 8.74
CA PHE A 226 -5.59 -12.80 8.34
C PHE A 226 -6.05 -14.08 7.64
N MET A 227 -5.10 -14.88 7.16
CA MET A 227 -5.37 -16.08 6.38
C MET A 227 -4.99 -17.34 7.13
N ALA A 228 -5.86 -18.35 7.04
CA ALA A 228 -5.56 -19.72 7.42
C ALA A 228 -6.00 -20.68 6.32
N VAL A 229 -5.43 -21.88 6.29
CA VAL A 229 -5.88 -23.00 5.45
C VAL A 229 -5.91 -24.28 6.28
N LYS A 230 -6.82 -25.19 5.92
CA LYS A 230 -6.86 -26.54 6.50
C LYS A 230 -5.69 -27.36 5.94
N GLY A 231 -4.86 -27.90 6.83
CA GLY A 231 -3.87 -28.94 6.53
C GLY A 231 -4.40 -30.35 6.82
N GLU A 232 -3.79 -31.33 6.15
CA GLU A 232 -4.05 -32.77 6.33
C GLU A 232 -3.09 -33.37 7.38
N ILE A 233 -3.28 -34.62 7.80
CA ILE A 233 -2.33 -35.30 8.70
C ILE A 233 -1.03 -35.61 7.95
N GLY A 234 0.12 -35.31 8.58
CA GLY A 234 1.44 -35.54 8.03
C GLY A 234 2.00 -34.33 7.29
N GLU A 235 2.80 -34.59 6.25
CA GLU A 235 3.52 -33.58 5.49
C GLU A 235 2.57 -32.72 4.63
N ASN A 236 2.66 -31.40 4.81
CA ASN A 236 1.86 -30.42 4.10
C ASN A 236 2.75 -29.40 3.38
N ILE A 237 2.62 -29.31 2.06
CA ILE A 237 3.16 -28.21 1.25
C ILE A 237 2.03 -27.22 0.99
N ILE A 238 2.06 -26.10 1.69
CA ILE A 238 1.06 -25.02 1.62
C ILE A 238 1.62 -23.93 0.71
N LYS A 239 0.88 -23.52 -0.32
CA LYS A 239 1.29 -22.45 -1.23
C LYS A 239 0.18 -21.43 -1.42
N PHE A 240 0.46 -20.19 -1.11
CA PHE A 240 -0.39 -19.04 -1.43
C PHE A 240 0.16 -18.30 -2.66
N THR A 241 -0.71 -17.89 -3.57
CA THR A 241 -0.37 -17.10 -4.76
C THR A 241 -1.30 -15.89 -4.85
N TYR A 242 -0.72 -14.71 -5.05
CA TYR A 242 -1.41 -13.42 -5.17
C TYR A 242 -1.39 -12.92 -6.62
N VAL A 243 -2.56 -12.53 -7.12
CA VAL A 243 -2.74 -11.76 -8.35
C VAL A 243 -3.68 -10.59 -8.03
N PRO A 244 -3.30 -9.32 -8.25
CA PRO A 244 -4.17 -8.19 -7.92
C PRO A 244 -5.55 -8.29 -8.56
N ASP A 245 -6.61 -8.10 -7.77
CA ASP A 245 -7.99 -8.19 -8.25
C ASP A 245 -8.23 -7.20 -9.41
N GLY A 246 -8.89 -7.69 -10.46
CA GLY A 246 -9.13 -6.94 -11.70
C GLY A 246 -7.92 -6.72 -12.62
N LEU A 247 -6.70 -7.18 -12.30
CA LEU A 247 -5.51 -7.00 -13.17
C LEU A 247 -5.72 -7.59 -14.57
N GLU A 248 -6.25 -8.82 -14.65
CA GLU A 248 -6.54 -9.48 -15.94
C GLU A 248 -7.61 -8.73 -16.75
N ILE A 249 -8.68 -8.28 -16.08
CA ILE A 249 -9.77 -7.50 -16.69
C ILE A 249 -9.22 -6.16 -17.21
N GLY A 250 -8.40 -5.47 -16.43
CA GLY A 250 -7.74 -4.22 -16.82
C GLY A 250 -6.78 -4.39 -17.98
N ALA A 251 -6.05 -5.51 -18.06
CA ALA A 251 -5.20 -5.85 -19.19
C ALA A 251 -6.01 -6.08 -20.48
N VAL A 252 -7.13 -6.81 -20.40
CA VAL A 252 -8.05 -7.04 -21.54
C VAL A 252 -8.66 -5.72 -22.02
N ILE A 253 -9.18 -4.88 -21.12
CA ILE A 253 -9.74 -3.56 -21.48
C ILE A 253 -8.68 -2.68 -22.15
N SER A 254 -7.45 -2.69 -21.62
CA SER A 254 -6.32 -1.94 -22.18
C SER A 254 -5.95 -2.43 -23.60
N ALA A 255 -5.91 -3.74 -23.83
CA ALA A 255 -5.66 -4.32 -25.14
C ALA A 255 -6.75 -3.94 -26.16
N VAL A 256 -8.03 -3.99 -25.77
CA VAL A 256 -9.16 -3.54 -26.61
C VAL A 256 -9.05 -2.04 -26.91
N GLY A 257 -8.70 -1.22 -25.92
CA GLY A 257 -8.48 0.22 -26.09
C GLY A 257 -7.38 0.53 -27.10
N ILE A 258 -6.24 -0.18 -27.04
CA ILE A 258 -5.14 -0.06 -28.00
C ILE A 258 -5.60 -0.42 -29.42
N VAL A 259 -6.34 -1.52 -29.58
CA VAL A 259 -6.89 -1.94 -30.89
C VAL A 259 -7.83 -0.87 -31.46
N LEU A 260 -8.75 -0.35 -30.64
CA LEU A 260 -9.67 0.72 -31.07
C LEU A 260 -8.92 2.02 -31.44
N PHE A 261 -7.87 2.37 -30.69
CA PHE A 261 -7.04 3.54 -31.00
C PHE A 261 -6.26 3.38 -32.32
N ILE A 262 -5.69 2.20 -32.57
CA ILE A 262 -5.03 1.87 -33.85
C ILE A 262 -6.03 1.96 -35.02
N VAL A 263 -7.24 1.42 -34.85
CA VAL A 263 -8.31 1.51 -35.86
C VAL A 263 -8.71 2.97 -36.11
N TYR A 264 -8.88 3.78 -35.06
CA TYR A 264 -9.17 5.20 -35.17
C TYR A 264 -8.08 5.95 -35.94
N MET A 265 -6.80 5.74 -35.62
CA MET A 265 -5.67 6.33 -36.35
C MET A 265 -5.68 5.94 -37.84
N ALA A 266 -5.92 4.66 -38.14
CA ALA A 266 -5.96 4.15 -39.50
C ALA A 266 -7.13 4.74 -40.32
N VAL A 267 -8.31 4.91 -39.70
CA VAL A 267 -9.48 5.55 -40.33
C VAL A 267 -9.20 7.03 -40.59
N SER A 268 -8.73 7.77 -39.59
CA SER A 268 -8.42 9.20 -39.69
C SER A 268 -7.37 9.49 -40.78
N ALA A 269 -6.25 8.77 -40.77
CA ALA A 269 -5.22 8.91 -41.80
C ALA A 269 -5.72 8.59 -43.22
N ASN A 270 -6.70 7.69 -43.36
CA ASN A 270 -7.34 7.40 -44.64
C ASN A 270 -8.38 8.46 -45.06
N MET A 271 -9.06 9.10 -44.09
CA MET A 271 -9.94 10.24 -44.33
C MET A 271 -9.13 11.46 -44.79
N ASP A 272 -7.99 11.76 -44.16
CA ASP A 272 -7.10 12.85 -44.55
C ASP A 272 -6.52 12.66 -45.95
N LYS A 273 -6.07 11.44 -46.28
CA LYS A 273 -5.64 11.08 -47.64
C LYS A 273 -6.76 11.31 -48.67
N LYS A 274 -8.00 10.92 -48.35
CA LYS A 274 -9.17 11.15 -49.23
C LYS A 274 -9.51 12.65 -49.36
N ALA A 275 -9.46 13.41 -48.28
CA ALA A 275 -9.70 14.86 -48.27
C ALA A 275 -8.64 15.61 -49.10
N ALA A 276 -7.36 15.31 -48.88
CA ALA A 276 -6.25 15.86 -49.66
C ALA A 276 -6.34 15.50 -51.16
N ALA A 277 -6.73 14.27 -51.50
CA ALA A 277 -6.97 13.87 -52.89
C ALA A 277 -8.14 14.63 -53.54
N LYS A 278 -9.25 14.84 -52.81
CA LYS A 278 -10.41 15.62 -53.26
C LYS A 278 -10.04 17.10 -53.48
N ALA A 279 -9.26 17.69 -52.56
CA ALA A 279 -8.73 19.05 -52.69
C ALA A 279 -7.78 19.20 -53.89
N ARG A 280 -6.87 18.24 -54.12
CA ARG A 280 -5.99 18.19 -55.30
C ARG A 280 -6.79 18.09 -56.61
N LYS A 281 -7.85 17.27 -56.67
CA LYS A 281 -8.78 17.24 -57.82
C LYS A 281 -9.48 18.59 -58.04
N LYS A 282 -10.00 19.24 -56.99
CA LYS A 282 -10.65 20.56 -57.09
C LYS A 282 -9.68 21.65 -57.59
N LYS A 283 -8.43 21.68 -57.10
CA LYS A 283 -7.38 22.57 -57.61
C LYS A 283 -7.02 22.29 -59.09
N LYS A 284 -6.89 21.03 -59.51
CA LYS A 284 -6.66 20.68 -60.93
C LYS A 284 -7.82 21.13 -61.82
N ALA A 285 -9.06 20.87 -61.43
CA ALA A 285 -10.25 21.28 -62.18
C ALA A 285 -10.36 22.81 -62.30
N ALA A 286 -10.12 23.55 -61.22
CA ALA A 286 -10.09 25.01 -61.25
C ALA A 286 -8.97 25.56 -62.16
N LYS A 287 -7.77 24.96 -62.13
CA LYS A 287 -6.66 25.35 -63.03
C LYS A 287 -6.97 25.04 -64.50
N ALA A 288 -7.60 23.91 -64.79
CA ALA A 288 -8.04 23.55 -66.14
C ALA A 288 -9.12 24.51 -66.66
N LYS A 289 -10.13 24.83 -65.85
CA LYS A 289 -11.18 25.80 -66.20
C LYS A 289 -10.59 27.20 -66.43
N LYS A 290 -9.66 27.65 -65.58
CA LYS A 290 -8.98 28.95 -65.75
C LYS A 290 -8.09 28.97 -67.00
N LYS A 291 -7.48 27.84 -67.38
CA LYS A 291 -6.73 27.69 -68.62
C LYS A 291 -7.66 27.75 -69.86
N GLN A 292 -8.78 27.03 -69.86
CA GLN A 292 -9.77 27.10 -70.95
C GLN A 292 -10.35 28.50 -71.11
N ILE A 293 -10.61 29.22 -70.01
CA ILE A 293 -11.05 30.62 -70.06
C ILE A 293 -9.97 31.48 -70.73
N ALA A 294 -8.70 31.36 -70.33
CA ALA A 294 -7.61 32.09 -70.98
C ALA A 294 -7.48 31.77 -72.48
N GLU A 295 -7.48 30.49 -72.88
CA GLU A 295 -7.41 30.06 -74.28
C GLU A 295 -8.64 30.49 -75.11
N SER A 296 -9.80 30.69 -74.48
CA SER A 296 -10.99 31.27 -75.14
C SER A 296 -10.90 32.79 -75.28
N THR A 297 -10.31 33.50 -74.32
CA THR A 297 -10.09 34.95 -74.39
C THR A 297 -8.99 35.30 -75.40
N GLU A 298 -7.99 34.42 -75.59
CA GLU A 298 -6.91 34.61 -76.57
C GLU A 298 -7.39 34.40 -78.03
N ASN A 299 -8.44 33.59 -78.24
CA ASN A 299 -9.09 33.37 -79.54
C ASN A 299 -10.28 34.30 -79.84
N SER A 300 -10.51 35.33 -79.02
CA SER A 300 -11.62 36.28 -79.21
C SER A 300 -11.19 37.73 -79.00
N VAL A 301 -10.17 38.16 -79.76
CA VAL A 301 -9.76 39.57 -79.86
C VAL A 301 -9.88 40.04 -81.31
N GLU A 302 -11.08 40.49 -81.70
CA GLU A 302 -11.20 41.41 -82.83
C GLU A 302 -12.31 42.45 -82.60
N GLN A 303 -11.83 43.68 -82.38
CA GLN A 303 -12.47 45.01 -82.34
C GLN A 303 -13.53 45.39 -81.27
N PRO A 304 -13.49 46.65 -80.78
CA PRO A 304 -14.44 47.22 -79.81
C PRO A 304 -15.51 48.09 -80.49
N ASP A 305 -16.58 48.44 -79.77
CA ASP A 305 -17.00 49.85 -79.69
C ASP A 305 -17.85 50.18 -78.46
N ASN A 306 -17.96 51.48 -78.15
CA ASN A 306 -18.74 52.05 -77.06
C ASN A 306 -20.24 52.08 -77.34
N THR A 307 -21.06 51.93 -76.29
CA THR A 307 -22.10 52.93 -75.96
C THR A 307 -22.59 52.76 -74.53
N ALA A 308 -23.02 53.87 -73.93
CA ALA A 308 -23.54 53.92 -72.57
C ALA A 308 -25.08 53.98 -72.56
N GLU A 309 -25.61 53.77 -71.34
CA GLU A 309 -26.86 54.30 -70.78
C GLU A 309 -27.99 53.32 -70.40
N ASN A 310 -28.42 53.56 -69.15
CA ASN A 310 -29.77 53.55 -68.60
C ASN A 310 -30.43 52.28 -68.01
N ASN A 311 -30.80 52.53 -66.75
CA ASN A 311 -31.99 52.13 -66.03
C ASN A 311 -31.93 50.96 -65.04
N ILE A 312 -32.12 51.38 -63.80
CA ILE A 312 -32.28 50.68 -62.53
C ILE A 312 -33.79 50.56 -62.29
N GLU A 313 -34.29 49.38 -61.91
CA GLU A 313 -35.28 49.23 -60.83
C GLU A 313 -35.59 47.74 -60.50
N GLN A 314 -35.41 47.39 -59.21
CA GLN A 314 -36.11 46.42 -58.36
C GLN A 314 -36.39 44.95 -58.81
N PRO A 315 -36.45 44.00 -57.84
CA PRO A 315 -37.67 43.79 -57.03
C PRO A 315 -37.45 43.66 -55.50
N ASP A 316 -38.53 43.91 -54.76
CA ASP A 316 -38.70 43.58 -53.32
C ASP A 316 -38.60 42.07 -53.01
N ASN A 317 -38.00 41.69 -51.88
CA ASN A 317 -38.80 41.34 -50.68
C ASN A 317 -37.99 40.99 -49.41
N ASN A 318 -38.62 41.37 -48.29
CA ASN A 318 -38.49 40.98 -46.88
C ASN A 318 -38.05 39.50 -46.62
N ASN A 319 -37.52 39.10 -45.44
CA ASN A 319 -37.63 39.69 -44.10
C ASN A 319 -36.56 39.14 -43.11
N GLU A 320 -36.27 39.88 -42.02
CA GLU A 320 -35.79 39.48 -40.66
C GLU A 320 -34.83 38.25 -40.42
N LYS A 321 -33.90 38.23 -39.43
CA LYS A 321 -33.82 38.94 -38.14
C LYS A 321 -32.39 38.87 -37.52
N LYS A 322 -31.95 39.97 -36.90
CA LYS A 322 -31.13 40.16 -35.64
C LYS A 322 -29.98 39.18 -35.25
N SER A 323 -28.91 39.60 -34.57
CA SER A 323 -28.26 40.92 -34.34
C SER A 323 -27.01 40.71 -33.46
N ASP A 324 -25.86 41.28 -33.83
CA ASP A 324 -24.65 41.33 -32.99
C ASP A 324 -24.42 42.72 -32.36
N GLY A 325 -23.75 42.75 -31.21
CA GLY A 325 -23.20 43.91 -30.48
C GLY A 325 -22.61 43.42 -29.15
N ASN A 326 -21.30 43.43 -28.88
CA ASN A 326 -20.38 44.58 -28.68
C ASN A 326 -20.84 45.44 -27.47
N THR A 327 -20.02 45.78 -26.45
CA THR A 327 -18.55 45.93 -26.35
C THR A 327 -18.09 45.75 -24.87
N THR A 328 -16.78 45.74 -24.57
CA THR A 328 -16.05 46.11 -23.30
C THR A 328 -16.79 46.20 -21.94
N GLU A 329 -16.24 45.76 -20.80
CA GLU A 329 -15.11 46.43 -20.10
C GLU A 329 -14.44 45.58 -18.96
N GLN A 330 -13.70 46.22 -18.05
CA GLN A 330 -12.71 45.65 -17.09
C GLN A 330 -13.28 45.28 -15.67
N PRO A 331 -12.49 44.72 -14.72
CA PRO A 331 -12.99 43.98 -13.54
C PRO A 331 -13.15 44.81 -12.26
N ASP A 332 -13.71 44.19 -11.20
CA ASP A 332 -13.68 44.70 -9.82
C ASP A 332 -13.48 43.56 -8.77
N ASN A 333 -13.23 43.96 -7.51
CA ASN A 333 -12.77 43.17 -6.37
C ASN A 333 -13.91 42.54 -5.50
N THR A 334 -13.52 42.15 -4.27
CA THR A 334 -14.29 41.89 -3.02
C THR A 334 -15.02 40.55 -2.88
N ASP A 335 -15.13 39.92 -1.69
CA ASP A 335 -14.49 40.12 -0.37
C ASP A 335 -14.49 38.77 0.39
N GLU A 336 -13.55 38.56 1.32
CA GLU A 336 -13.63 37.47 2.32
C GLU A 336 -14.29 37.95 3.62
N ASN A 337 -15.03 37.06 4.30
CA ASN A 337 -15.76 37.38 5.53
C ASN A 337 -15.20 36.60 6.73
N SER A 338 -15.19 37.29 7.86
CA SER A 338 -14.58 36.94 9.16
C SER A 338 -15.34 35.89 10.00
N ILE A 339 -14.72 35.45 11.10
CA ILE A 339 -15.28 35.45 12.48
C ILE A 339 -14.15 35.20 13.52
N GLU A 340 -14.30 35.77 14.72
CA GLU A 340 -13.31 35.88 15.81
C GLU A 340 -13.51 34.85 16.96
N GLN A 341 -12.48 34.64 17.80
CA GLN A 341 -12.44 34.87 19.28
C GLN A 341 -11.18 34.18 19.89
N SER A 342 -10.29 34.89 20.62
CA SER A 342 -10.24 35.12 22.09
C SER A 342 -9.72 33.89 22.88
N ASP A 343 -8.90 33.92 23.95
CA ASP A 343 -8.10 34.93 24.68
C ASP A 343 -6.74 34.25 25.08
N SER A 344 -5.76 34.74 25.84
CA SER A 344 -5.58 35.90 26.75
C SER A 344 -4.06 36.22 26.95
N ASN A 345 -3.70 37.27 27.72
CA ASN A 345 -2.31 37.59 28.07
C ASN A 345 -1.85 36.95 29.40
N THR A 346 -0.58 36.49 29.44
CA THR A 346 0.24 36.51 30.67
C THR A 346 1.71 36.72 30.32
N ASP A 347 2.29 37.85 30.75
CA ASP A 347 3.73 38.09 30.67
C ASP A 347 4.50 37.28 31.72
N ASN A 348 5.64 36.70 31.33
CA ASN A 348 6.80 36.59 32.21
C ASN A 348 8.08 36.45 31.38
N ASN A 349 9.10 37.24 31.74
CA ASN A 349 10.32 37.41 30.96
C ASN A 349 11.23 36.17 30.99
N ASN A 350 11.84 35.87 29.84
CA ASN A 350 13.22 35.40 29.74
C ASN A 350 13.81 35.92 28.42
N ASP A 351 15.03 36.45 28.48
CA ASP A 351 15.73 37.01 27.32
C ASP A 351 16.28 35.91 26.40
N GLU A 352 15.54 35.59 25.33
CA GLU A 352 16.10 34.93 24.15
C GLU A 352 15.85 35.79 22.91
N GLN A 353 16.90 35.97 22.09
CA GLN A 353 16.78 36.67 20.80
C GLN A 353 15.83 35.89 19.89
N PRO A 354 14.90 36.55 19.18
CA PRO A 354 14.03 35.85 18.24
C PRO A 354 14.86 35.37 17.05
N GLU A 355 15.14 34.06 16.98
CA GLU A 355 15.66 33.43 15.78
C GLU A 355 14.78 33.79 14.58
N SER A 356 15.41 34.14 13.46
CA SER A 356 14.65 34.48 12.26
C SER A 356 13.91 33.24 11.74
N ALA A 357 12.77 33.46 11.07
CA ALA A 357 12.02 32.35 10.45
C ALA A 357 12.91 31.54 9.48
N GLU A 358 13.86 32.21 8.83
CA GLU A 358 14.89 31.64 7.97
C GLU A 358 15.87 30.72 8.73
N GLN A 359 16.27 31.06 9.97
CA GLN A 359 17.08 30.16 10.80
C GLN A 359 16.32 28.88 11.18
N LYS A 360 15.05 28.99 11.56
CA LYS A 360 14.20 27.83 11.87
C LYS A 360 13.92 26.97 10.64
N GLU A 361 13.81 27.59 9.46
CA GLU A 361 13.66 26.88 8.19
C GLU A 361 14.97 26.18 7.76
N ILE A 362 16.13 26.82 7.94
CA ILE A 362 17.45 26.21 7.74
C ILE A 362 17.66 25.06 8.72
N GLU A 363 17.33 25.22 10.00
CA GLU A 363 17.50 24.15 11.00
C GLU A 363 16.57 22.97 10.71
N ARG A 364 15.31 23.22 10.34
CA ARG A 364 14.37 22.19 9.88
C ARG A 364 14.86 21.48 8.62
N PHE A 365 15.43 22.23 7.66
CA PHE A 365 16.04 21.68 6.46
C PHE A 365 17.28 20.84 6.78
N MET A 366 18.16 21.30 7.67
CA MET A 366 19.36 20.58 8.09
C MET A 366 19.03 19.34 8.93
N LYS A 367 17.98 19.37 9.75
CA LYS A 367 17.47 18.20 10.48
C LYS A 367 16.87 17.17 9.51
N GLY A 368 16.11 17.62 8.50
CA GLY A 368 15.62 16.77 7.42
C GLY A 368 16.74 16.21 6.51
N TYR A 369 17.75 17.02 6.20
CA TYR A 369 18.90 16.61 5.39
C TYR A 369 19.78 15.61 6.15
N THR A 370 20.02 15.85 7.44
CA THR A 370 20.73 14.91 8.33
C THR A 370 19.94 13.61 8.48
N SER A 371 18.61 13.66 8.58
CA SER A 371 17.75 12.48 8.51
C SER A 371 17.94 11.72 7.19
N VAL A 372 17.87 12.36 6.03
CA VAL A 372 18.04 11.69 4.72
C VAL A 372 19.45 11.14 4.51
N VAL A 373 20.49 11.86 4.97
CA VAL A 373 21.88 11.38 4.94
C VAL A 373 22.08 10.21 5.90
N ASN A 374 21.49 10.25 7.11
CA ASN A 374 21.53 9.15 8.05
C ASN A 374 20.72 7.95 7.56
N ILE A 375 19.60 8.13 6.85
CA ILE A 375 18.85 7.02 6.21
C ILE A 375 19.67 6.39 5.09
N LYS A 376 20.32 7.18 4.22
CA LYS A 376 21.18 6.64 3.16
C LYS A 376 22.43 5.97 3.70
N LYS A 377 23.10 6.61 4.66
CA LYS A 377 24.28 6.06 5.32
C LYS A 377 23.91 4.82 6.15
N SER A 378 22.79 4.82 6.87
CA SER A 378 22.23 3.64 7.51
C SER A 378 21.98 2.54 6.48
N ALA A 379 21.31 2.81 5.36
CA ALA A 379 21.05 1.79 4.34
C ALA A 379 22.32 1.27 3.62
N GLU A 380 23.36 2.09 3.47
CA GLU A 380 24.65 1.69 2.91
C GLU A 380 25.51 0.93 3.93
N ASP A 381 25.68 1.47 5.14
CA ASP A 381 26.36 0.80 6.25
C ASP A 381 25.65 -0.53 6.56
N PHE A 382 24.33 -0.60 6.56
CA PHE A 382 23.57 -1.83 6.81
C PHE A 382 23.74 -2.88 5.71
N LYS A 383 23.81 -2.47 4.43
CA LYS A 383 24.09 -3.37 3.30
C LYS A 383 25.55 -3.83 3.26
N ASN A 384 26.49 -3.03 3.76
CA ASN A 384 27.92 -3.31 3.72
C ASN A 384 28.43 -4.01 4.99
N ASN A 385 27.80 -3.74 6.13
CA ASN A 385 28.26 -4.11 7.49
C ASN A 385 27.40 -5.23 8.09
N LYS A 386 26.87 -6.11 7.23
CA LYS A 386 26.46 -7.49 7.56
C LYS A 386 25.62 -7.66 8.83
N LEU A 387 24.76 -6.69 9.16
CA LEU A 387 24.27 -6.49 10.52
C LEU A 387 23.54 -7.70 11.15
N PHE A 388 22.96 -8.56 10.31
CA PHE A 388 22.29 -9.82 10.67
C PHE A 388 23.07 -11.06 10.25
N GLU A 389 23.98 -10.99 9.27
CA GLU A 389 24.95 -12.06 9.09
C GLU A 389 25.84 -12.16 10.33
N ASP A 390 26.22 -11.03 10.95
CA ASP A 390 26.97 -11.02 12.21
C ASP A 390 26.12 -11.60 13.36
N ILE A 391 24.82 -11.29 13.45
CA ILE A 391 23.92 -11.90 14.47
C ILE A 391 23.75 -13.41 14.24
N GLU A 392 23.52 -13.84 12.99
CA GLU A 392 23.32 -15.24 12.64
C GLU A 392 24.61 -16.07 12.65
N ASN A 393 25.78 -15.43 12.58
CA ASN A 393 27.09 -16.08 12.76
C ASN A 393 27.51 -16.13 14.24
N ASP A 394 27.32 -15.05 15.02
CA ASP A 394 27.53 -15.06 16.48
C ASP A 394 26.64 -16.17 17.12
N GLU A 395 25.38 -16.31 16.68
CA GLU A 395 24.47 -17.38 17.09
C GLU A 395 24.89 -18.82 16.72
N LYS A 396 25.84 -18.97 15.78
CA LYS A 396 26.40 -20.27 15.38
C LYS A 396 27.62 -20.60 16.21
N ASP A 397 28.52 -19.63 16.39
CA ASP A 397 29.74 -19.81 17.20
C ASP A 397 29.38 -20.12 18.67
N ASP A 398 28.40 -19.41 19.27
CA ASP A 398 27.89 -19.70 20.63
C ASP A 398 27.22 -21.08 20.78
N LYS A 399 26.79 -21.70 19.66
CA LYS A 399 26.19 -23.06 19.64
C LYS A 399 27.18 -24.16 19.25
N GLU A 400 28.38 -23.82 18.77
CA GLU A 400 29.48 -24.77 18.59
C GLU A 400 30.44 -24.82 19.80
N GLU A 401 30.39 -23.83 20.72
CA GLU A 401 31.14 -23.86 21.99
C GLU A 401 30.40 -24.55 23.18
N GLN A 402 29.16 -25.03 23.02
CA GLN A 402 28.38 -25.77 24.03
C GLN A 402 28.27 -27.28 23.76
#